data_AF-A0A7Y5ST21-F1
#
_entry.id   AF-A0A7Y5ST21-F1
#
_cell.length_a   1.000
_cell.length_b   1.000
_cell.length_c   1.000
_cell.angle_alpha   90.00
_cell.angle_beta   90.00
_cell.angle_gamma   90.00
#
_symmetry.space_group_name_H-M   'P 1'
#
loop_
_entity.id
_entity.type
_entity.pdbx_description
1 polymer ?
#
loop_
_entity_poly.entity_id
_entity_poly.type
_entity_poly.pdbx_seq_one_letter_code
_entity_poly.pdbx_strand_id
1 'polypeptide(L)' 'MAKPKNVTPTQQITIATTPQVVRILTLLAEQGLHGKNVAEVAERLLSERLREFVDQKKFALEERTD' A
#
# COMPACT_ATOMS: atom_id res chain seq x y z
N MET A 1 4.35 -25.53 -19.60
CA MET A 1 4.57 -24.10 -19.88
C MET A 1 4.37 -23.34 -18.58
N ALA A 2 5.43 -22.71 -18.05
CA ALA A 2 5.36 -21.98 -16.78
C ALA A 2 4.47 -20.73 -16.97
N LYS A 3 3.47 -20.57 -16.11
CA LYS A 3 2.54 -19.44 -16.09
C LYS A 3 3.37 -18.14 -16.03
N PRO A 4 3.11 -17.13 -16.88
CA PRO A 4 3.84 -15.87 -16.79
C PRO A 4 3.66 -15.31 -15.38
N LYS A 5 4.78 -14.98 -14.73
CA LYS A 5 4.80 -14.38 -13.41
C LYS A 5 3.95 -13.11 -13.52
N ASN A 6 2.84 -13.01 -12.79
CA ASN A 6 2.09 -11.76 -12.67
C ASN A 6 3.02 -10.75 -12.00
N VAL A 7 3.86 -10.07 -12.78
CA VAL A 7 4.71 -8.97 -12.33
C VAL A 7 3.95 -7.69 -12.60
N THR A 8 2.94 -7.43 -11.78
CA THR A 8 2.42 -6.06 -11.69
C THR A 8 3.61 -5.17 -11.33
N PRO A 9 3.91 -4.13 -12.13
CA PRO A 9 5.07 -3.30 -11.88
C PRO A 9 4.96 -2.65 -10.50
N THR A 10 5.95 -2.89 -9.65
CA THR A 10 6.06 -2.25 -8.35
C THR A 10 6.80 -0.93 -8.52
N GLN A 11 6.23 0.15 -8.00
CA GLN A 11 6.88 1.46 -7.96
C GLN A 11 7.25 1.79 -6.51
N GLN A 12 8.46 2.30 -6.31
CA GLN A 12 8.92 2.72 -4.98
C GLN A 12 8.53 4.19 -4.76
N ILE A 13 7.91 4.45 -3.61
CA ILE A 13 7.69 5.80 -3.11
C ILE A 13 8.45 5.98 -1.80
N THR A 14 9.04 7.16 -1.60
CA THR A 14 9.68 7.53 -0.32
C THR A 14 8.77 8.49 0.41
N ILE A 15 8.41 8.17 1.64
CA ILE A 15 7.53 8.99 2.48
C ILE A 15 8.27 9.45 3.74
N ALA A 16 8.07 10.71 4.13
CA ALA A 16 8.44 11.21 5.45
C ALA A 16 7.22 11.16 6.37
N THR A 17 7.38 10.64 7.57
CA THR A 17 6.29 10.53 8.54
C THR A 17 6.81 10.62 9.98
N THR A 18 5.91 10.64 10.95
CA THR A 18 6.29 10.76 12.36
C THR A 18 6.87 9.44 12.89
N PRO A 19 7.76 9.48 13.90
CA PRO A 19 8.28 8.28 14.53
C PRO A 19 7.19 7.38 15.13
N GLN A 20 6.06 7.96 15.54
CA GLN A 20 4.92 7.20 16.08
C GLN A 20 4.28 6.33 15.00
N VAL A 21 4.11 6.85 13.77
CA VAL A 21 3.57 6.06 12.65
C VAL A 21 4.49 4.90 12.33
N VAL A 22 5.80 5.12 12.27
CA VAL A 22 6.77 4.04 12.03
C VAL A 22 6.67 2.95 13.10
N ARG A 23 6.56 3.33 14.39
CA ARG A 23 6.39 2.36 15.48
C ARG A 23 5.12 1.52 15.34
N ILE A 24 4.00 2.14 14.97
CA ILE A 24 2.73 1.42 14.78
C ILE A 24 2.88 0.40 13.64
N LEU A 25 3.46 0.82 12.50
CA LEU A 25 3.67 -0.08 11.37
C LEU A 25 4.60 -1.26 11.73
N THR A 26 5.64 -1.01 12.52
CA THR A 26 6.53 -2.07 13.04
C THR A 26 5.78 -3.04 13.95
N LEU A 27 5.00 -2.54 14.91
CA LEU A 27 4.24 -3.39 15.84
C LEU A 27 3.23 -4.27 15.09
N LEU A 28 2.56 -3.72 14.07
CA LEU A 28 1.64 -4.50 13.23
C LEU A 28 2.36 -5.61 12.48
N ALA A 29 3.54 -5.32 11.91
CA ALA A 29 4.35 -6.33 11.23
C ALA A 29 4.84 -7.43 12.18
N GLU A 30 5.29 -7.06 13.40
CA GLU A 30 5.72 -8.01 14.44
C GLU A 30 4.58 -8.93 14.90
N GLN A 31 3.36 -8.43 14.92
CA GLN A 31 2.16 -9.21 15.22
C GLN A 31 1.64 -10.04 14.04
N GLY A 32 2.29 -9.95 12.87
CA GLY A 32 1.84 -10.60 11.64
C GLY A 32 0.54 -10.02 11.07
N LEU A 33 0.17 -8.81 11.47
CA LEU A 33 -1.02 -8.10 11.02
C LEU A 33 -0.70 -7.27 9.77
N HIS A 34 -1.51 -7.40 8.73
CA HIS A 34 -1.40 -6.63 7.48
C HIS A 34 -0.08 -6.76 6.69
N GLY A 35 0.87 -7.63 7.06
CA GLY A 35 2.10 -7.83 6.30
C GLY A 35 3.23 -8.45 7.11
N LYS A 36 4.36 -8.73 6.45
CA LYS A 36 5.55 -9.31 7.10
C LYS A 36 6.60 -8.30 7.51
N ASN A 37 6.50 -7.08 7.00
CA ASN A 37 7.43 -5.98 7.27
C ASN A 37 6.69 -4.65 7.17
N VAL A 38 7.35 -3.58 7.64
CA VAL A 38 6.81 -2.21 7.66
C VAL A 38 6.31 -1.77 6.28
N ALA A 39 7.02 -2.09 5.21
CA ALA A 39 6.66 -1.67 3.85
C ALA A 39 5.40 -2.38 3.35
N GLU A 40 5.27 -3.69 3.59
CA GLU A 40 4.06 -4.44 3.26
C GLU A 40 2.86 -3.94 4.06
N VAL A 41 3.02 -3.72 5.37
CA VAL A 41 1.95 -3.20 6.22
C VAL A 41 1.51 -1.82 5.72
N ALA A 42 2.47 -0.94 5.41
CA ALA A 42 2.17 0.38 4.86
C ALA A 42 1.43 0.30 3.52
N GLU A 43 1.89 -0.55 2.59
CA GLU A 43 1.24 -0.75 1.29
C GLU A 43 -0.19 -1.22 1.43
N ARG A 44 -0.45 -2.24 2.26
CA ARG A 44 -1.82 -2.76 2.43
C ARG A 44 -2.76 -1.73 3.04
N LEU A 45 -2.32 -1.05 4.10
CA LEU A 45 -3.13 -0.01 4.73
C LEU A 45 -3.39 1.16 3.77
N LEU A 46 -2.39 1.57 2.99
CA LEU A 46 -2.56 2.59 1.96
C LEU A 46 -3.54 2.13 0.88
N SER A 47 -3.42 0.89 0.40
CA SER A 47 -4.31 0.32 -0.62
C SER A 47 -5.76 0.24 -0.15
N GLU A 48 -5.99 -0.24 1.08
CA GLU A 48 -7.32 -0.29 1.70
C GLU A 48 -7.93 1.12 1.80
N ARG A 49 -7.17 2.10 2.30
CA ARG A 49 -7.65 3.48 2.41
C ARG A 49 -7.86 4.13 1.06
N LEU A 50 -6.99 3.92 0.09
CA LEU A 50 -7.17 4.48 -1.26
C LEU A 50 -8.44 3.92 -1.93
N ARG A 51 -8.73 2.63 -1.76
CA ARG A 51 -9.99 2.03 -2.22
C ARG A 51 -11.21 2.66 -1.56
N GLU A 52 -11.20 2.79 -0.22
CA GLU A 52 -12.28 3.46 0.50
C GLU A 52 -12.49 4.91 0.03
N PHE A 53 -11.41 5.63 -0.26
CA PHE A 53 -11.46 7.01 -0.74
C PHE A 53 -12.05 7.13 -2.16
N VAL A 54 -11.70 6.19 -3.06
CA VAL A 54 -12.27 6.11 -4.42
C VAL A 54 -13.75 5.71 -4.37
N ASP A 55 -14.09 4.69 -3.57
CA ASP A 55 -15.47 4.19 -3.42
C ASP A 55 -16.42 5.27 -2.86
N GLN A 56 -15.92 6.14 -1.97
CA GLN A 56 -16.67 7.29 -1.45
C GLN A 56 -16.88 8.42 -2.48
N LYS A 57 -16.51 8.22 -3.76
CA LYS A 57 -16.59 9.21 -4.85
C LYS A 57 -15.92 10.55 -4.55
N LYS A 58 -14.94 10.59 -3.63
CA LYS A 58 -14.20 11.82 -3.32
C LYS A 58 -13.18 12.19 -4.40
N PHE A 59 -12.86 11.26 -5.30
CA PHE A 59 -12.00 11.46 -6.48
C PHE A 59 -12.38 10.45 -7.57
N ALA A 60 -12.42 10.89 -8.82
CA ALA A 60 -12.38 10.00 -9.98
C ALA A 60 -10.92 9.89 -10.45
N LEU A 61 -10.41 8.68 -10.62
CA LEU A 61 -9.15 8.46 -11.32
C LEU A 61 -9.43 8.69 -12.81
N GLU A 62 -9.19 9.90 -13.31
CA GLU A 62 -9.12 10.09 -14.76
C GLU A 62 -7.85 9.42 -15.25
N GLU A 63 -7.99 8.25 -15.89
CA GLU A 63 -6.88 7.63 -16.59
C GLU A 63 -6.46 8.55 -17.74
N ARG A 64 -5.49 9.42 -17.50
CA ARG A 64 -4.76 10.06 -18.59
C ARG A 64 -3.93 8.98 -19.28
N THR A 65 -4.48 8.51 -20.39
CA THR A 65 -3.77 7.75 -21.40
C THR A 65 -2.89 8.73 -22.16
N ASP A 66 -1.59 8.75 -21.85
CA ASP A 66 -0.55 9.29 -22.73
C ASP A 66 0.02 8.16 -23.60
#